data_AF-A0A9E2RNR8-F1
#
_entry.id   AF-A0A9E2RNR8-F1
#
_cell.length_a   1.000
_cell.length_b   1.000
_cell.length_c   1.000
_cell.angle_alpha   90.00
_cell.angle_beta   90.00
_cell.angle_gamma   90.00
#
_symmetry.space_group_name_H-M   'P 1'
#
loop_
_entity.id
_entity.type
_entity.pdbx_description
1 polymer ?
#
loop_
_entity_poly.entity_id
_entity_poly.type
_entity_poly.pdbx_seq_one_letter_code
_entity_poly.pdbx_strand_id
1 'polypeptide(L)'
;MASLTVRRLDDAIRDELRLRAARNGRSVEDEVRTILRDASLGRTDSAAAAATARPPVRHSASAQPHVTLIIGGGIAAYKALDLIRRLKERHIDVRCVLTKAAQQFVTQLAASALSHERVYTDLFDPESEFDAGHIRLA
;
A
#
# COMPACT_ATOMS: atom_id res chain seq x y z
N MET A 1 -14.48 20.30 -22.60
CA MET A 1 -13.37 20.69 -21.70
C MET A 1 -13.42 19.76 -20.50
N ALA A 2 -12.41 18.94 -20.29
CA ALA A 2 -12.32 18.14 -19.07
C ALA A 2 -11.59 18.98 -18.01
N SER A 3 -12.19 19.13 -16.83
CA SER A 3 -11.58 19.80 -15.67
C SER A 3 -11.26 18.75 -14.61
N LEU A 4 -10.10 18.85 -13.98
CA LEU A 4 -9.63 17.92 -12.96
C LEU A 4 -9.22 18.71 -11.72
N THR A 5 -9.82 18.38 -10.57
CA THR A 5 -9.58 19.07 -9.29
C THR A 5 -8.82 18.15 -8.33
N VAL A 6 -7.60 18.54 -7.96
CA VAL A 6 -6.79 17.82 -6.97
C VAL A 6 -6.99 18.46 -5.59
N ARG A 7 -7.41 17.67 -4.60
CA ARG A 7 -7.64 18.11 -3.21
C ARG A 7 -6.60 17.50 -2.28
N ARG A 8 -6.37 18.13 -1.11
CA ARG A 8 -5.41 17.68 -0.08
C ARG A 8 -3.98 17.52 -0.61
N LEU A 9 -3.53 18.46 -1.44
CA LEU A 9 -2.15 18.50 -1.87
C LEU A 9 -1.29 19.09 -0.76
N ASP A 10 -0.32 18.31 -0.28
CA ASP A 10 0.66 18.74 0.71
C ASP A 10 1.41 19.99 0.23
N ASP A 11 1.74 20.88 1.15
CA ASP A 11 2.38 22.15 0.86
C ASP A 11 3.77 21.93 0.24
N ALA A 12 4.49 20.88 0.67
CA ALA A 12 5.77 20.48 0.08
C ALA A 12 5.63 20.13 -1.42
N ILE A 13 4.55 19.42 -1.81
CA ILE A 13 4.31 19.03 -3.20
C ILE A 13 3.92 20.25 -4.04
N ARG A 14 3.13 21.17 -3.46
CA ARG A 14 2.76 22.41 -4.13
C ARG A 14 3.99 23.27 -4.45
N ASP A 15 4.93 23.36 -3.52
CA ASP A 15 6.14 24.14 -3.69
C ASP A 15 7.11 23.51 -4.69
N GLU A 16 7.26 22.18 -4.67
CA GLU A 16 8.04 21.46 -5.67
C GLU A 16 7.47 21.65 -7.09
N LEU A 17 6.14 21.58 -7.25
CA LEU A 17 5.50 21.81 -8.55
C LEU A 17 5.72 23.24 -9.06
N ARG A 18 5.70 24.24 -8.17
CA ARG A 18 6.01 25.64 -8.52
C ARG A 18 7.47 25.80 -8.95
N LEU A 19 8.41 25.23 -8.18
CA LEU A 19 9.84 25.29 -8.49
C LEU A 19 10.15 24.60 -9.82
N ARG A 20 9.55 23.44 -10.07
CA ARG A 20 9.71 22.67 -11.30
C ARG A 20 9.11 23.40 -12.52
N ALA A 21 7.93 23.99 -12.37
CA ALA A 21 7.31 24.81 -13.42
C ALA A 21 8.18 26.03 -13.76
N ALA A 22 8.74 26.71 -12.75
CA ALA A 22 9.65 27.83 -12.95
C ALA A 22 10.94 27.40 -13.68
N ARG A 23 11.54 26.26 -13.31
CA ARG A 23 12.73 25.69 -13.99
C ARG A 23 12.47 25.38 -15.46
N ASN A 24 11.28 24.89 -15.79
CA ASN A 24 10.89 24.52 -17.14
C ASN A 24 10.28 25.68 -17.95
N GLY A 25 10.17 26.88 -17.36
CA GLY A 25 9.59 28.07 -18.01
C GLY A 25 8.11 27.92 -18.35
N ARG A 26 7.34 27.16 -17.56
CA ARG A 26 5.93 26.83 -17.81
C ARG A 26 5.03 27.30 -16.68
N SER A 27 3.73 27.43 -16.97
CA SER A 27 2.72 27.53 -15.91
C SER A 27 2.66 26.21 -15.13
N VAL A 28 2.28 26.30 -13.85
CA VAL A 28 2.07 25.13 -12.99
C VAL A 28 1.04 24.17 -13.62
N GLU A 29 0.00 24.70 -14.28
CA GLU A 29 -1.00 23.87 -14.96
C GLU A 29 -0.40 23.08 -16.14
N ASP A 30 0.44 23.72 -16.95
CA ASP A 30 1.08 23.10 -18.11
C ASP A 30 2.10 22.03 -17.69
N GLU A 31 2.82 22.27 -16.59
CA GLU A 31 3.73 21.30 -15.99
C GLU A 31 2.96 20.07 -15.49
N VAL A 32 1.88 20.27 -14.72
CA VAL A 32 1.02 19.17 -14.25
C VAL A 32 0.42 18.39 -15.41
N ARG A 33 -0.02 19.07 -16.48
CA ARG A 33 -0.55 18.41 -17.68
C ARG A 33 0.52 17.56 -18.38
N THR A 34 1.76 18.01 -18.40
CA THR A 34 2.89 17.26 -18.98
C THR A 34 3.19 16.03 -18.13
N ILE A 35 3.29 16.18 -16.82
CA ILE A 35 3.53 15.08 -15.88
C ILE A 35 2.46 13.99 -16.04
N LEU A 36 1.17 14.38 -16.08
CA LEU A 36 0.06 13.44 -16.26
C LEU A 36 0.08 12.75 -17.62
N ARG A 37 0.51 13.45 -18.68
CA ARG A 37 0.68 12.87 -20.02
C ARG A 37 1.80 11.85 -20.05
N ASP A 38 2.93 12.14 -19.42
CA ASP A 38 4.08 11.24 -19.39
C ASP A 38 3.79 9.99 -18.55
N ALA A 39 3.06 10.16 -17.43
CA ALA A 39 2.57 9.06 -16.62
C ALA A 39 1.57 8.17 -17.37
N SER A 40 0.64 8.76 -18.13
CA SER A 40 -0.36 7.99 -18.89
C SER A 40 0.23 7.23 -20.08
N LEU A 41 1.31 7.74 -20.66
CA LEU A 41 2.07 7.08 -21.73
C LEU A 41 3.05 6.01 -21.22
N GLY A 42 3.02 5.70 -19.91
CA GLY A 42 3.89 4.68 -19.30
C GLY A 42 5.37 5.04 -19.38
N ARG A 43 5.68 6.30 -19.63
CA ARG A 43 7.05 6.81 -19.81
C ARG A 43 7.53 7.42 -18.51
N THR A 44 7.32 6.68 -17.43
CA THR A 44 7.93 6.94 -16.15
C THR A 44 8.90 5.79 -15.96
N ASP A 45 10.18 6.11 -16.05
CA ASP A 45 11.30 5.20 -15.83
C ASP A 45 11.48 4.12 -16.90
N SER A 46 12.22 4.49 -17.96
CA SER A 46 12.92 3.54 -18.82
C SER A 46 14.02 2.81 -18.03
N ALA A 47 13.60 1.92 -17.14
CA ALA A 47 14.39 0.87 -16.49
C ALA A 47 13.58 -0.45 -16.39
N ALA A 48 12.49 -0.58 -17.15
CA ALA A 48 11.58 -1.72 -17.13
C ALA A 48 11.91 -2.83 -18.15
N ALA A 49 13.20 -3.05 -18.46
CA ALA A 49 13.67 -4.15 -19.30
C ALA A 49 14.19 -5.37 -18.50
N ALA A 50 13.93 -5.44 -17.20
CA ALA A 50 14.37 -6.53 -16.32
C ALA A 50 13.21 -7.37 -15.73
N ALA A 51 12.11 -7.49 -16.47
CA ALA A 51 10.84 -8.10 -16.01
C ALA A 51 10.87 -9.65 -15.86
N THR A 52 12.00 -10.24 -15.47
CA THR A 52 12.05 -11.67 -15.08
C THR A 52 12.84 -11.92 -13.78
N ALA A 53 13.41 -10.89 -13.17
CA ALA A 53 14.01 -11.02 -11.85
C ALA A 53 13.02 -10.54 -10.80
N ARG A 54 12.56 -11.46 -9.94
CA ARG A 54 11.84 -11.13 -8.70
C ARG A 54 12.69 -10.08 -7.97
N PRO A 55 12.20 -8.85 -7.75
CA PRO A 55 13.02 -7.81 -7.15
C PRO A 55 13.52 -8.31 -5.78
N PRO A 56 14.81 -8.10 -5.44
CA PRO A 56 15.29 -8.42 -4.11
C PRO A 56 14.44 -7.62 -3.12
N VAL A 57 13.85 -8.32 -2.14
CA VAL A 57 13.07 -7.70 -1.09
C VAL A 57 13.94 -6.63 -0.45
N ARG A 58 13.64 -5.36 -0.74
CA ARG A 58 14.39 -4.22 -0.20
C ARG A 58 14.00 -4.12 1.27
N HIS A 59 14.83 -4.64 2.17
CA HIS A 59 14.76 -4.27 3.57
C HIS A 59 15.18 -2.80 3.65
N SER A 60 14.22 -1.88 3.81
CA SER A 60 14.53 -0.48 4.11
C SER A 60 15.24 -0.44 5.46
N ALA A 61 16.46 0.09 5.48
CA ALA A 61 17.36 0.03 6.64
C ALA A 61 17.01 0.98 7.79
N SER A 62 15.77 1.49 7.89
CA SER A 62 15.37 2.42 8.95
C SER A 62 13.85 2.58 9.04
N ALA A 63 13.17 1.62 9.65
CA ALA A 63 11.82 1.72 10.23
C ALA A 63 11.55 0.42 11.00
N GLN A 64 10.60 0.41 11.94
CA GLN A 64 10.18 -0.83 12.60
C GLN A 64 9.76 -1.87 11.53
N PRO A 65 10.11 -3.17 11.68
CA PRO A 65 9.75 -4.16 10.66
C PRO A 65 8.23 -4.29 10.59
N HIS A 66 7.68 -4.26 9.37
CA HIS A 66 6.26 -4.51 9.11
C HIS A 66 6.09 -5.85 8.39
N VAL A 67 5.09 -6.63 8.81
CA VAL A 67 4.75 -7.95 8.25
C VAL A 67 3.28 -7.98 7.85
N THR A 68 3.02 -8.34 6.59
CA THR A 68 1.70 -8.71 6.11
C THR A 68 1.50 -10.22 6.29
N LEU A 69 0.55 -10.62 7.14
CA LEU A 69 0.23 -12.02 7.44
C LEU A 69 -1.08 -12.44 6.77
N ILE A 70 -1.00 -13.36 5.81
CA ILE A 70 -2.18 -13.92 5.12
C ILE A 70 -2.50 -15.28 5.75
N ILE A 71 -3.72 -15.42 6.28
CA ILE A 71 -4.19 -16.63 6.96
C ILE A 71 -5.16 -17.38 6.04
N GLY A 72 -4.77 -18.60 5.66
CA GLY A 72 -5.54 -19.54 4.85
C GLY A 72 -6.46 -20.46 5.67
N GLY A 73 -7.37 -21.17 4.99
CA GLY A 73 -8.34 -22.08 5.61
C GLY A 73 -7.82 -23.49 5.88
N GLY A 74 -6.86 -23.63 6.79
CA GLY A 74 -6.39 -24.93 7.27
C GLY A 74 -6.51 -25.05 8.79
N ILE A 75 -6.44 -26.27 9.31
CA ILE A 75 -6.53 -26.51 10.77
C ILE A 75 -5.45 -25.76 11.55
N ALA A 76 -4.33 -25.41 10.94
CA ALA A 76 -3.25 -24.64 11.57
C ALA A 76 -3.57 -23.15 11.74
N ALA A 77 -4.68 -22.63 11.20
CA ALA A 77 -5.02 -21.20 11.24
C ALA A 77 -5.06 -20.63 12.67
N TYR A 78 -5.53 -21.40 13.66
CA TYR A 78 -5.56 -20.94 15.06
C TYR A 78 -4.17 -20.59 15.61
N LYS A 79 -3.10 -21.24 15.12
CA LYS A 79 -1.71 -20.96 15.54
C LYS A 79 -1.22 -19.59 15.06
N ALA A 80 -1.86 -19.02 14.03
CA ALA A 80 -1.54 -17.68 13.56
C ALA A 80 -1.77 -16.62 14.64
N LEU A 81 -2.71 -16.83 15.57
CA LEU A 81 -2.93 -15.90 16.69
C LEU A 81 -1.73 -15.82 17.63
N ASP A 82 -1.11 -16.96 17.96
CA ASP A 82 0.11 -16.95 18.78
C ASP A 82 1.31 -16.36 18.00
N LEU A 83 1.37 -16.58 16.68
CA LEU A 83 2.37 -15.92 15.83
C LEU A 83 2.23 -14.39 15.88
N ILE A 84 1.01 -13.85 15.74
CA ILE A 84 0.76 -12.39 15.82
C ILE A 84 1.27 -11.86 17.17
N ARG A 85 0.93 -12.53 18.28
CA ARG A 85 1.36 -12.13 19.62
C ARG A 85 2.89 -12.08 19.75
N ARG A 86 3.59 -13.13 19.30
CA ARG A 86 5.07 -13.21 19.34
C ARG A 86 5.75 -12.16 18.46
N LEU A 87 5.13 -11.80 17.33
CA LEU A 87 5.66 -10.73 16.45
C LEU A 87 5.49 -9.36 17.12
N LYS A 88 4.33 -9.08 17.73
CA LYS A 88 4.10 -7.82 18.46
C LYS A 88 5.02 -7.68 19.68
N GLU A 89 5.29 -8.78 20.41
CA GLU A 89 6.30 -8.80 21.49
C GLU A 89 7.71 -8.41 21.03
N ARG A 90 8.02 -8.60 19.75
CA ARG A 90 9.30 -8.22 19.13
C ARG A 90 9.26 -6.83 18.49
N HIS A 91 8.23 -6.04 18.76
CA HIS A 91 7.99 -4.73 18.17
C HIS A 91 7.94 -4.79 16.62
N ILE A 92 7.34 -5.86 16.09
CA ILE A 92 7.05 -6.01 14.66
C ILE A 92 5.58 -5.71 14.46
N ASP A 93 5.27 -4.78 13.56
CA ASP A 93 3.90 -4.47 13.21
C ASP A 93 3.34 -5.52 12.27
N VAL A 94 2.14 -5.99 12.57
CA VAL A 94 1.50 -7.09 11.85
C VAL A 94 0.19 -6.60 11.29
N ARG A 95 0.00 -6.73 9.97
CA ARG A 95 -1.28 -6.51 9.31
C ARG A 95 -1.80 -7.83 8.78
N CYS A 96 -3.02 -8.21 9.17
CA CYS A 96 -3.56 -9.53 8.84
C CYS A 96 -4.59 -9.48 7.71
N VAL A 97 -4.60 -10.55 6.91
CA VAL A 97 -5.63 -10.83 5.91
C VAL A 97 -6.16 -12.23 6.18
N LEU A 98 -7.49 -12.39 6.31
CA LEU A 98 -8.14 -13.69 6.49
C LEU A 98 -8.90 -14.07 5.24
N THR A 99 -8.62 -15.27 4.72
CA THR A 99 -9.47 -15.88 3.69
C THR A 99 -10.85 -16.24 4.25
N LYS A 100 -11.86 -16.41 3.38
CA LYS A 100 -13.20 -16.90 3.76
C LYS A 100 -13.14 -18.23 4.51
N ALA A 101 -12.24 -19.12 4.10
CA ALA A 101 -12.05 -20.41 4.76
C ALA A 101 -11.32 -20.29 6.12
N ALA A 102 -10.36 -19.35 6.27
CA ALA A 102 -9.72 -19.07 7.55
C ALA A 102 -10.71 -18.58 8.62
N GLN A 103 -11.74 -17.84 8.20
CA GLN A 103 -12.77 -17.31 9.11
C GLN A 103 -13.59 -18.41 9.81
N GLN A 104 -13.56 -19.65 9.30
CA GLN A 104 -14.17 -20.81 9.97
C GLN A 104 -13.37 -21.30 11.19
N PHE A 105 -12.08 -20.93 11.27
CA PHE A 105 -11.17 -21.35 12.35
C PHE A 105 -10.80 -20.20 13.28
N VAL A 106 -10.70 -18.99 12.75
CA VAL A 106 -10.22 -17.80 13.47
C VAL A 106 -11.10 -16.61 13.10
N THR A 107 -11.58 -15.88 14.10
CA THR A 107 -12.42 -14.70 13.85
C THR A 107 -11.59 -13.47 13.50
N GLN A 108 -12.16 -12.58 12.68
CA GLN A 108 -11.55 -11.28 12.36
C GLN A 108 -11.28 -10.46 13.62
N LEU A 109 -12.19 -10.49 14.60
CA LEU A 109 -12.08 -9.79 15.88
C LEU A 109 -10.85 -10.26 16.68
N ALA A 110 -10.62 -11.57 16.76
CA ALA A 110 -9.47 -12.11 17.49
C ALA A 110 -8.15 -11.68 16.84
N ALA A 111 -8.07 -11.75 15.51
CA ALA A 111 -6.90 -11.29 14.76
C ALA A 111 -6.66 -9.78 14.94
N SER A 112 -7.71 -8.95 14.86
CA SER A 112 -7.57 -7.49 15.00
C SER A 112 -7.19 -7.06 16.41
N ALA A 113 -7.74 -7.74 17.42
CA ALA A 113 -7.42 -7.47 18.83
C ALA A 113 -5.94 -7.73 19.13
N LEU A 114 -5.35 -8.78 18.54
CA LEU A 114 -3.94 -9.13 18.74
C LEU A 114 -2.98 -8.31 17.87
N SER A 115 -3.39 -7.93 16.65
CA SER A 115 -2.54 -7.14 15.76
C SER A 115 -2.55 -5.64 16.08
N HIS A 116 -3.59 -5.17 16.78
CA HIS A 116 -3.90 -3.74 16.98
C HIS A 116 -4.07 -2.98 15.65
N GLU A 117 -4.58 -3.66 14.63
CA GLU A 117 -4.65 -3.17 13.25
C GLU A 117 -5.95 -3.67 12.59
N ARG A 118 -6.38 -2.99 11.52
CA ARG A 118 -7.50 -3.48 10.71
C ARG A 118 -7.11 -4.81 10.07
N VAL A 119 -8.02 -5.77 10.16
CA VAL A 119 -7.89 -7.08 9.51
C VAL A 119 -8.79 -7.12 8.29
N TYR A 120 -8.21 -7.47 7.14
CA TYR A 120 -8.91 -7.53 5.86
C TYR A 120 -9.43 -8.94 5.61
N THR A 121 -10.63 -9.05 5.06
CA THR A 121 -11.30 -10.33 4.82
C THR A 121 -11.70 -10.54 3.36
N ASP A 122 -11.82 -9.45 2.60
CA ASP A 122 -12.10 -9.46 1.18
C ASP A 122 -11.11 -8.53 0.44
N LEU A 123 -10.69 -8.96 -0.75
CA LEU A 123 -9.79 -8.21 -1.62
C LEU A 123 -10.50 -7.02 -2.28
N PHE A 124 -11.83 -7.12 -2.44
CA PHE A 124 -12.68 -6.18 -3.17
C PHE A 124 -13.71 -5.50 -2.27
N ASP A 125 -13.42 -5.37 -0.97
CA ASP A 125 -14.30 -4.73 -0.01
C ASP A 125 -14.66 -3.29 -0.47
N PRO A 126 -15.92 -3.00 -0.83
CA PRO A 126 -16.34 -1.69 -1.31
C PRO A 126 -16.27 -0.62 -0.21
N GLU A 127 -16.36 -1.01 1.06
CA GLU A 127 -16.15 -0.12 2.22
C GLU A 127 -14.66 0.22 2.42
N SER A 128 -13.76 -0.51 1.74
CA SER A 128 -12.36 -0.11 1.58
C SER A 128 -12.18 0.89 0.42
N GLU A 129 -13.17 1.78 0.24
CA GLU A 129 -13.39 2.81 -0.79
C GLU A 129 -12.20 3.79 -1.01
N PHE A 130 -11.11 3.62 -0.25
CA PHE A 130 -9.84 4.30 -0.45
C PHE A 130 -8.93 3.46 -1.36
N ASP A 131 -9.19 3.55 -2.66
CA ASP A 131 -8.19 3.39 -3.73
C ASP A 131 -7.21 2.21 -3.53
N ALA A 132 -7.66 1.02 -3.90
CA ALA A 132 -6.88 -0.21 -3.97
C ALA A 132 -6.17 -0.61 -2.65
N GLY A 133 -6.96 -0.90 -1.61
CA GLY A 133 -6.45 -1.45 -0.34
C GLY A 133 -5.54 -2.69 -0.51
N HIS A 134 -5.74 -3.48 -1.56
CA HIS A 134 -4.88 -4.61 -1.92
C HIS A 134 -3.52 -4.22 -2.51
N ILE A 135 -3.38 -3.04 -3.13
CA ILE A 135 -2.10 -2.54 -3.66
C ILE A 135 -1.21 -2.02 -2.53
N ARG A 136 -1.77 -1.37 -1.50
CA ARG A 136 -0.99 -0.87 -0.34
C ARG A 136 -0.44 -1.96 0.58
N LEU A 137 -0.84 -3.22 0.37
CA LEU A 137 -0.39 -4.38 1.14
C LEU A 137 0.85 -5.06 0.53
N ALA A 138 1.18 -4.77 -0.73
CA ALA A 138 2.28 -5.34 -1.50
C ALA A 138 3.54 -4.46 -1.46
#